data_AF-A0A660VKC5-F1
#
_entry.id   AF-A0A660VKC5-F1
#
_cell.length_a   1.000
_cell.length_b   1.000
_cell.length_c   1.000
_cell.angle_alpha   90.00
_cell.angle_beta   90.00
_cell.angle_gamma   90.00
#
_symmetry.space_group_name_H-M   'P 1'
#
loop_
_entity.id
_entity.type
_entity.pdbx_description
1 polymer ?
#
loop_
_entity_poly.entity_id
_entity_poly.type
_entity_poly.pdbx_seq_one_letter_code
_entity_poly.pdbx_strand_id
1 'polypeptide(L)'
;MQERLRLLVKLQEIDREIIGIKKTLSRLPEEARKRSGALEKKKEKLARLEQNYNALNVDSRELDLEMKALEAQINRSQEKMLEVKTQREYNAMRTQIASLKADLRRNEDSALQLMERLEAMEKEISALTRAVHDPERPFVVIVGGAKISGKLEVLKAL
;
A
#
# COMPACT_ATOMS: atom_id res chain seq x y z
N MET A 1 32.98 -38.29 -47.02
CA MET A 1 33.73 -37.11 -46.50
C MET A 1 32.81 -35.91 -46.25
N GLN A 2 31.95 -35.52 -47.19
CA GLN A 2 31.00 -34.40 -47.02
C GLN A 2 30.00 -34.58 -45.87
N GLU A 3 29.57 -35.80 -45.57
CA GLU A 3 28.59 -36.09 -44.51
C GLU A 3 29.15 -35.86 -43.09
N ARG A 4 30.42 -36.23 -42.86
CA ARG A 4 31.13 -35.94 -41.59
C ARG A 4 31.28 -34.44 -41.36
N LEU A 5 31.53 -33.67 -42.42
CA LEU A 5 31.58 -32.20 -42.37
C LEU A 5 30.23 -31.60 -41.98
N ARG A 6 29.10 -32.11 -42.49
CA ARG A 6 27.76 -31.65 -42.09
C ARG A 6 27.46 -31.95 -40.61
N LEU A 7 27.88 -33.11 -40.11
CA LEU A 7 27.72 -33.46 -38.69
C LEU A 7 28.54 -32.54 -37.77
N LEU A 8 29.75 -32.17 -38.18
CA LEU A 8 30.60 -31.20 -37.46
C LEU A 8 29.98 -29.80 -37.40
N VAL A 9 29.35 -29.34 -38.48
CA VAL A 9 28.63 -28.06 -38.52
C VAL A 9 27.44 -28.08 -37.56
N LYS A 10 26.62 -29.14 -37.59
CA LYS A 10 25.50 -29.30 -36.65
C LYS A 10 25.96 -29.34 -35.19
N LEU A 11 27.08 -30.01 -34.91
CA LEU A 11 27.65 -30.05 -33.57
C LEU A 11 28.09 -28.65 -33.09
N GLN A 12 28.73 -27.87 -33.97
CA GLN A 12 29.08 -26.48 -33.64
C GLN A 12 27.86 -25.59 -33.41
N GLU A 13 26.77 -25.79 -34.14
CA GLU A 13 25.50 -25.08 -33.90
C GLU A 13 24.94 -25.40 -32.51
N ILE A 14 24.89 -26.69 -32.15
CA ILE A 14 24.47 -27.15 -30.82
C ILE A 14 25.37 -26.58 -29.73
N ASP A 15 26.70 -26.57 -29.91
CA ASP A 15 27.64 -26.01 -28.94
C ASP A 15 27.41 -24.50 -28.73
N ARG A 16 27.12 -23.75 -29.80
CA ARG A 16 26.78 -22.32 -29.72
C ARG A 16 25.47 -22.11 -28.96
N GLU A 17 24.47 -22.94 -29.20
CA GLU A 17 23.20 -22.90 -28.45
C GLU A 17 23.42 -23.20 -26.97
N ILE A 18 24.21 -24.22 -26.63
CA ILE A 18 24.55 -24.56 -25.24
C ILE A 18 25.25 -23.40 -24.54
N ILE A 19 26.20 -22.73 -25.20
CA ILE A 19 26.87 -21.54 -24.65
C ILE A 19 25.87 -20.41 -24.42
N GLY A 20 24.97 -20.17 -25.37
CA GLY A 20 23.89 -19.19 -25.25
C GLY A 20 22.98 -19.47 -24.05
N ILE A 21 22.51 -20.72 -23.91
CA ILE A 21 21.65 -21.17 -22.81
C ILE A 21 22.38 -21.03 -21.47
N LYS A 22 23.65 -21.45 -21.38
CA LYS A 22 24.45 -21.31 -20.14
C LYS A 22 24.59 -19.85 -19.72
N LYS A 23 24.80 -18.94 -20.67
CA LYS A 23 24.91 -17.49 -20.40
C LYS A 23 23.58 -16.89 -19.93
N THR A 24 22.46 -17.36 -20.47
CA THR A 24 21.12 -16.96 -20.00
C THR A 24 20.86 -17.50 -18.59
N LEU A 25 21.20 -18.78 -18.34
CA LEU A 25 21.05 -19.43 -17.05
C LEU A 25 21.87 -18.73 -15.95
N SER A 26 23.06 -18.22 -16.26
CA SER A 26 23.88 -17.49 -15.29
C SER A 26 23.34 -16.09 -14.97
N ARG A 27 22.56 -15.47 -15.88
CA ARG A 27 22.01 -14.11 -15.70
C ARG A 27 20.66 -14.11 -14.96
N LEU A 28 19.86 -15.15 -15.15
CA LEU A 28 18.53 -15.28 -14.53
C LEU A 28 18.53 -15.15 -13.00
N PRO A 29 19.48 -15.73 -12.23
CA PRO A 29 19.51 -15.59 -10.77
C PRO A 29 19.72 -14.15 -10.31
N GLU A 30 20.57 -13.37 -10.99
CA GLU A 30 20.79 -11.96 -10.64
C GLU A 30 19.55 -11.12 -10.93
N GLU A 31 18.90 -11.34 -12.08
CA GLU A 31 17.66 -10.66 -12.43
C GLU A 31 16.52 -11.02 -11.46
N ALA A 32 16.43 -12.29 -11.06
CA ALA A 32 15.48 -12.75 -10.06
C ALA A 32 15.72 -12.07 -8.71
N ARG A 33 16.97 -11.98 -8.24
CA ARG A 33 17.33 -11.28 -6.99
C ARG A 33 17.01 -9.78 -7.03
N LYS A 34 17.31 -9.11 -8.15
CA LYS A 34 16.99 -7.68 -8.33
C LYS A 34 15.48 -7.44 -8.29
N ARG A 35 14.71 -8.28 -8.99
CA ARG A 35 13.25 -8.20 -9.04
C ARG A 35 12.62 -8.52 -7.69
N SER A 36 13.10 -9.55 -6.98
CA SER A 36 12.60 -9.90 -5.65
C SER A 36 12.87 -8.78 -4.64
N GLY A 37 14.07 -8.18 -4.66
CA GLY A 37 14.38 -7.04 -3.81
C GLY A 37 13.53 -5.80 -4.11
N ALA A 38 13.22 -5.54 -5.39
CA ALA A 38 12.32 -4.46 -5.77
C ALA A 38 10.87 -4.71 -5.31
N LEU A 39 10.39 -5.96 -5.39
CA LEU A 39 9.08 -6.35 -4.90
C LEU A 39 8.98 -6.19 -3.38
N GLU A 40 10.00 -6.61 -2.65
CA GLU A 40 10.03 -6.51 -1.18
C GLU A 40 9.93 -5.05 -0.73
N LYS A 41 10.72 -4.16 -1.34
CA LYS A 41 10.62 -2.71 -1.06
C LYS A 41 9.22 -2.13 -1.33
N LYS A 42 8.55 -2.60 -2.40
CA LYS A 42 7.17 -2.18 -2.71
C LYS A 42 6.19 -2.69 -1.66
N LYS A 43 6.34 -3.94 -1.19
CA LYS A 43 5.53 -4.51 -0.11
C LYS A 43 5.73 -3.77 1.21
N GLU A 44 6.98 -3.46 1.56
CA GLU A 44 7.29 -2.65 2.74
C GLU A 44 6.65 -1.27 2.67
N LYS A 45 6.72 -0.61 1.49
CA LYS A 45 6.04 0.69 1.28
C LYS A 45 4.52 0.55 1.43
N LEU A 46 3.92 -0.50 0.88
CA LEU A 46 2.49 -0.76 0.98
C LEU A 46 2.07 -0.93 2.44
N ALA A 47 2.77 -1.78 3.20
CA ALA A 47 2.49 -1.99 4.61
C ALA A 47 2.55 -0.69 5.43
N ARG A 48 3.53 0.18 5.15
CA ARG A 48 3.64 1.50 5.80
C ARG A 48 2.47 2.42 5.45
N LEU A 49 2.05 2.44 4.19
CA LEU A 49 0.90 3.23 3.75
C LEU A 49 -0.40 2.74 4.41
N GLU A 50 -0.62 1.43 4.45
CA GLU A 50 -1.77 0.83 5.12
C GLU A 50 -1.78 1.14 6.63
N GLN A 51 -0.63 1.08 7.29
CA GLN A 51 -0.50 1.46 8.70
C GLN A 51 -0.88 2.94 8.92
N ASN A 52 -0.35 3.83 8.08
CA ASN A 52 -0.66 5.27 8.17
C ASN A 52 -2.13 5.57 7.87
N TYR A 53 -2.72 4.88 6.89
CA TYR A 53 -4.14 5.00 6.57
C TYR A 53 -5.01 4.61 7.77
N ASN A 54 -4.69 3.49 8.41
CA ASN A 54 -5.42 3.04 9.60
C ASN A 54 -5.31 4.04 10.76
N ALA A 55 -4.13 4.63 10.99
CA ALA A 55 -3.96 5.67 12.00
C ALA A 55 -4.82 6.90 11.71
N LEU A 56 -4.74 7.44 10.48
CA LEU A 56 -5.54 8.60 10.07
C LEU A 56 -7.06 8.32 10.12
N ASN A 57 -7.47 7.08 9.87
CA ASN A 57 -8.87 6.67 9.96
C ASN A 57 -9.36 6.61 11.42
N VAL A 58 -8.47 6.30 12.38
CA VAL A 58 -8.79 6.43 13.82
C VAL A 58 -8.93 7.90 14.18
N ASP A 59 -7.97 8.74 13.81
CA ASP A 59 -8.01 10.19 14.05
C ASP A 59 -9.30 10.81 13.49
N SER A 60 -9.73 10.36 12.30
CA SER A 60 -10.97 10.84 11.67
C SER A 60 -12.22 10.47 12.44
N ARG A 61 -12.23 9.30 13.08
CA ARG A 61 -13.36 8.86 13.91
C ARG A 61 -13.38 9.62 15.24
N GLU A 62 -12.22 9.87 15.83
CA GLU A 62 -12.12 10.67 17.06
C GLU A 62 -12.63 12.09 16.82
N LEU A 63 -12.22 12.71 15.70
CA LEU A 63 -12.67 14.05 15.34
C LEU A 63 -14.20 14.13 15.12
N ASP A 64 -14.80 13.12 14.48
CA ASP A 64 -16.26 13.02 14.30
C ASP A 64 -16.99 12.90 15.66
N LEU A 65 -16.44 12.15 16.61
CA LEU A 65 -16.98 12.05 17.96
C LEU A 65 -16.88 13.39 18.72
N GLU A 66 -15.76 14.10 18.59
CA GLU A 66 -15.58 15.43 19.18
C GLU A 66 -16.57 16.44 18.61
N MET A 67 -16.79 16.45 17.30
CA MET A 67 -17.77 17.31 16.65
C MET A 67 -19.18 17.04 17.17
N LYS A 68 -19.60 15.78 17.26
CA LYS A 68 -20.89 15.39 17.84
C LYS A 68 -21.04 15.82 19.30
N ALA A 69 -19.96 15.72 20.08
CA ALA A 69 -19.95 16.19 21.47
C ALA A 69 -20.12 17.71 21.57
N LEU A 70 -19.44 18.48 20.71
CA LEU A 70 -19.57 19.93 20.61
C LEU A 70 -20.98 20.34 20.20
N GLU A 71 -21.58 19.70 19.19
CA GLU A 71 -22.96 19.93 18.78
C GLU A 71 -23.94 19.69 19.92
N ALA A 72 -23.81 18.58 20.64
CA ALA A 72 -24.63 18.29 21.81
C ALA A 72 -24.44 19.31 22.94
N GLN A 73 -23.22 19.84 23.11
CA GLN A 73 -22.95 20.90 24.09
C GLN A 73 -23.58 22.24 23.66
N ILE A 74 -23.54 22.57 22.37
CA ILE A 74 -24.16 23.76 21.79
C ILE A 74 -25.68 23.70 22.03
N ASN A 75 -26.32 22.58 21.68
CA ASN A 75 -27.77 22.41 21.83
C ASN A 75 -28.20 22.57 23.30
N ARG A 76 -27.51 21.87 24.23
CA ARG A 76 -27.76 22.00 25.68
C ARG A 76 -27.57 23.44 26.19
N SER A 77 -26.60 24.17 25.64
CA SER A 77 -26.36 25.56 26.03
C SER A 77 -27.42 26.51 25.47
N GLN A 78 -27.91 26.24 24.25
CA GLN A 78 -29.01 26.98 23.64
C GLN A 78 -30.33 26.78 24.39
N GLU A 79 -30.62 25.56 24.83
CA GLU A 79 -31.80 25.27 25.66
C GLU A 79 -31.75 26.05 26.98
N LYS A 80 -30.64 25.97 27.70
CA LYS A 80 -30.44 26.72 28.97
C LYS A 80 -30.57 28.24 28.78
N MET A 81 -30.12 28.77 27.64
CA MET A 81 -30.18 30.20 27.33
C MET A 81 -31.63 30.72 27.24
N LEU A 82 -32.60 29.86 26.93
CA LEU A 82 -34.02 30.22 26.91
C LEU A 82 -34.62 30.40 28.31
N GLU A 83 -34.02 29.79 29.33
CA GLU A 83 -34.51 29.83 30.71
C GLU A 83 -33.94 31.01 31.52
N VAL A 84 -32.87 31.61 31.00
CA VAL A 84 -32.15 32.71 31.66
C VAL A 84 -32.97 34.00 31.63
N LYS A 85 -33.11 34.62 32.80
CA LYS A 85 -33.91 35.85 32.98
C LYS A 85 -33.06 37.13 33.02
N THR A 86 -31.75 37.01 33.19
CA THR A 86 -30.87 38.18 33.32
C THR A 86 -30.10 38.43 32.02
N GLN A 87 -29.98 39.71 31.64
CA GLN A 87 -29.25 40.10 30.43
C GLN A 87 -27.76 39.71 30.51
N ARG A 88 -27.17 39.71 31.72
CA ARG A 88 -25.77 39.36 31.94
C ARG A 88 -25.51 37.88 31.65
N GLU A 89 -26.33 36.98 32.19
CA GLU A 89 -26.23 35.54 31.95
C GLU A 89 -26.52 35.21 30.48
N TYR A 90 -27.51 35.87 29.86
CA TYR A 90 -27.82 35.70 28.44
C TYR A 90 -26.60 36.05 27.56
N ASN A 91 -25.97 37.20 27.82
CA ASN A 91 -24.79 37.62 27.08
C ASN A 91 -23.61 36.67 27.30
N ALA A 92 -23.41 36.15 28.51
CA ALA A 92 -22.37 35.18 28.80
C ALA A 92 -22.59 33.86 28.04
N MET A 93 -23.81 33.31 28.08
CA MET A 93 -24.17 32.11 27.32
C MET A 93 -24.04 32.31 25.81
N ARG A 94 -24.45 33.48 25.30
CA ARG A 94 -24.29 33.83 23.89
C ARG A 94 -22.83 33.78 23.44
N THR A 95 -21.92 34.36 24.23
CA THR A 95 -20.48 34.33 23.94
C THR A 95 -19.92 32.92 24.03
N GLN A 96 -20.36 32.13 25.02
CA GLN A 96 -19.94 30.73 25.14
C GLN A 96 -20.38 29.90 23.93
N ILE A 97 -21.64 30.02 23.50
CA ILE A 97 -22.16 29.34 22.31
C ILE A 97 -21.41 29.78 21.06
N ALA A 98 -21.06 31.06 20.94
CA ALA A 98 -20.25 31.55 19.82
C ALA A 98 -18.86 30.90 19.80
N SER A 99 -18.22 30.74 20.96
CA SER A 99 -16.93 30.03 21.09
C SER A 99 -17.06 28.56 20.66
N LEU A 100 -18.06 27.84 21.18
CA LEU A 100 -18.29 26.43 20.84
C LEU A 100 -18.56 26.24 19.34
N LYS A 101 -19.31 27.15 18.72
CA LYS A 101 -19.54 27.15 17.27
C LYS A 101 -18.27 27.44 16.46
N ALA A 102 -17.37 28.28 16.99
CA ALA A 102 -16.08 28.53 16.36
C ALA A 102 -15.14 27.31 16.48
N ASP A 103 -15.22 26.56 17.58
CA ASP A 103 -14.49 25.30 17.77
C ASP A 103 -15.03 24.22 16.82
N LEU A 104 -16.35 24.07 16.72
CA LEU A 104 -16.99 23.14 15.79
C LEU A 104 -16.56 23.39 14.34
N ARG A 105 -16.58 24.65 13.88
CA ARG A 105 -16.10 25.02 12.53
C ARG A 105 -14.64 24.65 12.29
N ARG A 106 -13.77 24.86 13.29
CA ARG A 106 -12.35 24.47 13.19
C ARG A 106 -12.18 22.96 13.05
N ASN A 107 -13.00 22.19 13.77
CA ASN A 107 -13.01 20.73 13.66
C ASN A 107 -13.57 20.27 12.30
N GLU A 108 -14.64 20.91 11.78
CA GLU A 108 -15.17 20.65 10.44
C GLU A 108 -14.12 20.87 9.34
N ASP A 109 -13.39 22.00 9.41
CA ASP A 109 -12.31 22.30 8.46
C ASP A 109 -11.20 21.25 8.52
N SER A 110 -10.85 20.80 9.73
CA SER A 110 -9.85 19.74 9.94
C SER A 110 -10.33 18.37 9.44
N ALA A 111 -11.62 18.07 9.61
CA ALA A 111 -12.22 16.83 9.13
C ALA A 111 -12.18 16.75 7.60
N LEU A 112 -12.49 17.85 6.91
CA LEU A 112 -12.40 17.92 5.45
C LEU A 112 -10.98 17.63 4.95
N GLN A 113 -9.96 18.25 5.56
CA GLN A 113 -8.56 18.02 5.20
C GLN A 113 -8.14 16.56 5.41
N LEU A 114 -8.62 15.94 6.49
CA LEU A 114 -8.32 14.56 6.81
C LEU A 114 -9.00 13.57 5.83
N MET A 115 -10.25 13.86 5.44
CA MET A 115 -10.98 13.08 4.43
C MET A 115 -10.29 13.12 3.07
N GLU A 116 -9.86 14.30 2.62
CA GLU A 116 -9.09 14.43 1.36
C GLU A 116 -7.78 13.62 1.40
N ARG A 117 -7.09 13.65 2.55
CA ARG A 117 -5.85 12.88 2.74
C ARG A 117 -6.10 11.38 2.74
N LEU A 118 -7.17 10.91 3.37
CA LEU A 118 -7.58 9.50 3.37
C LEU A 118 -7.91 9.02 1.95
N GLU A 119 -8.65 9.81 1.17
CA GLU A 119 -8.98 9.48 -0.22
C GLU A 119 -7.71 9.39 -1.10
N ALA A 120 -6.79 10.33 -0.94
CA ALA A 120 -5.52 10.31 -1.68
C ALA A 120 -4.68 9.07 -1.31
N MET A 121 -4.62 8.72 -0.03
CA MET A 121 -3.87 7.56 0.45
C MET A 121 -4.52 6.24 0.03
N GLU A 122 -5.86 6.16 0.00
CA GLU A 122 -6.59 4.99 -0.52
C GLU A 122 -6.31 4.76 -2.01
N LYS A 123 -6.27 5.83 -2.82
CA LYS A 123 -5.84 5.76 -4.23
C LYS A 123 -4.41 5.24 -4.37
N GLU A 124 -3.48 5.74 -3.54
CA GLU A 124 -2.09 5.28 -3.56
C GLU A 124 -1.97 3.79 -3.17
N ILE A 125 -2.66 3.37 -2.12
CA ILE A 125 -2.73 1.97 -1.67
C ILE A 125 -3.29 1.10 -2.79
N SER A 126 -4.42 1.46 -3.39
CA SER A 126 -5.03 0.72 -4.50
C SER A 126 -4.10 0.55 -5.70
N ALA A 127 -3.36 1.61 -6.06
CA ALA A 127 -2.40 1.58 -7.15
C ALA A 127 -1.19 0.68 -6.82
N LEU A 128 -0.67 0.78 -5.60
CA LEU A 128 0.49 0.00 -5.16
C LEU A 128 0.13 -1.47 -4.94
N THR A 129 -1.05 -1.77 -4.40
CA THR A 129 -1.59 -3.14 -4.26
C THR A 129 -1.70 -3.79 -5.64
N ARG A 130 -2.26 -3.10 -6.63
CA ARG A 130 -2.28 -3.59 -8.02
C ARG A 130 -0.87 -3.87 -8.56
N ALA A 131 0.07 -2.94 -8.32
CA ALA A 131 1.46 -3.11 -8.75
C ALA A 131 2.24 -4.23 -8.03
N VAL A 132 1.75 -4.69 -6.87
CA VAL A 132 2.32 -5.81 -6.10
C VAL A 132 1.64 -7.14 -6.43
N HIS A 133 0.32 -7.14 -6.68
CA HIS A 133 -0.48 -8.34 -6.97
C HIS A 133 -0.48 -8.79 -8.44
N ASP A 134 -0.30 -7.86 -9.38
CA ASP A 134 -0.20 -8.16 -10.82
C ASP A 134 1.20 -7.85 -11.39
N PRO A 135 2.25 -8.55 -10.93
CA PRO A 135 3.43 -8.68 -11.75
C PRO A 135 3.04 -9.65 -12.86
N GLU A 136 3.07 -9.25 -14.13
CA GLU A 136 2.79 -10.12 -15.29
C GLU A 136 3.60 -11.45 -15.37
N ARG A 137 4.37 -11.81 -14.34
CA ARG A 137 4.99 -13.12 -14.16
C ARG A 137 4.95 -13.54 -12.68
N PRO A 138 4.23 -14.62 -12.31
CA PRO A 138 4.36 -15.24 -11.00
C PRO A 138 5.75 -15.90 -10.92
N PHE A 139 6.69 -15.27 -10.23
CA PHE A 139 7.98 -15.91 -9.96
C PHE A 139 7.83 -16.79 -8.72
N VAL A 140 7.73 -18.10 -8.96
CA VAL A 140 7.90 -19.11 -7.91
C VAL A 140 9.31 -18.98 -7.37
N VAL A 141 9.43 -18.32 -6.22
CA VAL A 141 10.64 -18.30 -5.41
C VAL A 141 10.64 -19.59 -4.58
N ILE A 142 11.39 -20.60 -5.04
CA ILE A 142 11.79 -21.73 -4.19
C ILE A 142 12.89 -21.20 -3.28
N VAL A 143 12.50 -20.58 -2.16
CA VAL A 143 13.36 -20.41 -0.98
C VAL A 143 12.84 -21.41 0.05
N GLY A 144 13.58 -22.50 0.23
CA GLY A 144 13.18 -23.63 1.08
C GLY A 144 13.14 -24.94 0.32
N GLY A 145 14.32 -25.41 -0.11
CA GLY A 145 14.63 -26.81 -0.45
C GLY A 145 13.50 -27.70 -0.99
N ALA A 146 13.10 -27.54 -2.25
CA ALA A 146 12.99 -28.62 -3.23
C ALA A 146 12.45 -28.14 -4.59
N LYS A 147 13.08 -28.69 -5.65
CA LYS A 147 12.61 -28.85 -7.04
C LYS A 147 12.84 -27.73 -8.07
N ILE A 148 14.13 -27.46 -8.34
CA ILE A 148 14.67 -27.60 -9.71
C ILE A 148 15.68 -28.77 -9.80
N SER A 149 16.22 -29.21 -8.65
CA SER A 149 17.13 -30.36 -8.53
C SER A 149 16.54 -31.69 -9.03
N GLY A 150 15.25 -31.94 -8.80
CA GLY A 150 14.65 -33.26 -9.04
C GLY A 150 14.33 -33.62 -10.50
N LYS A 151 14.60 -32.75 -11.47
CA LYS A 151 14.44 -33.07 -12.91
C LYS A 151 15.75 -33.05 -13.69
N LEU A 152 16.82 -32.47 -13.15
CA LEU A 152 18.16 -32.53 -13.75
C LEU A 152 18.88 -33.85 -13.43
N GLU A 153 18.53 -34.52 -12.32
CA GLU A 153 19.02 -35.88 -12.04
C GLU A 153 18.37 -36.93 -12.95
N VAL A 154 17.12 -36.71 -13.41
CA VAL A 154 16.46 -37.58 -14.39
C VAL A 154 17.12 -37.50 -15.77
N LEU A 155 17.81 -36.39 -16.08
CA LEU A 155 18.57 -36.20 -17.33
C LEU A 155 20.04 -36.63 -17.23
N LYS A 156 20.50 -37.11 -16.06
CA LYS A 156 21.80 -37.78 -15.90
C LYS A 156 21.69 -39.31 -15.80
N ALA A 157 20.46 -39.84 -15.83
CA ALA A 157 20.16 -41.28 -15.74
C ALA A 157 19.59 -41.88 -17.05
N LEU A 158 19.66 -41.13 -18.15
CA LEU A 158 19.42 -41.56 -19.54
C LEU A 158 20.61 -41.10 -20.38
#